data_AF-A0A134BPG7-F1
#
_entry.id   AF-A0A134BPG7-F1
#
_cell.length_a   1.000
_cell.length_b   1.000
_cell.length_c   1.000
_cell.angle_alpha   90.00
_cell.angle_beta   90.00
_cell.angle_gamma   90.00
#
_symmetry.space_group_name_H-M   'P 1'
#
loop_
_entity.id
_entity.type
_entity.pdbx_description
1 polymer ?
#
loop_
_entity_poly.entity_id
_entity_poly.type
_entity_poly.pdbx_seq_one_letter_code
_entity_poly.pdbx_strand_id
1 'polypeptide(L)'
;MNIFTKYSIELAKQKDYLDQLFSVYPLSPDSIREINKDIWHDIEEYYKSYNNVELFKSLLNLKLFPIKDSYVSFFKHEKSAVEMNPLTINRICGRVRELGLDKLYKRCTQPKEANRQIGPLFTNWLNSGTLGCLPIEEDAFLNAKDFAILKGTDQSLKEFAHKY
;
A
#
# COMPACT_ATOMS: atom_id res chain seq x y z
N MET A 1 10.40 -34.63 1.54
CA MET A 1 9.82 -33.43 0.92
C MET A 1 8.43 -33.81 0.40
N ASN A 2 7.38 -33.05 0.73
CA ASN A 2 6.03 -33.42 0.29
C ASN A 2 5.86 -33.15 -1.22
N ILE A 3 4.84 -33.75 -1.82
CA ILE A 3 4.58 -33.65 -3.27
C ILE A 3 4.34 -32.20 -3.71
N PHE A 4 3.66 -31.39 -2.91
CA PHE A 4 3.39 -29.98 -3.19
C PHE A 4 4.66 -29.14 -3.19
N THR A 5 5.59 -29.37 -2.26
CA THR A 5 6.91 -28.71 -2.24
C THR A 5 7.70 -29.05 -3.50
N LYS A 6 7.62 -30.30 -3.97
CA LYS A 6 8.24 -30.69 -5.24
C LYS A 6 7.64 -29.91 -6.41
N TYR A 7 6.32 -29.83 -6.49
CA TYR A 7 5.62 -29.04 -7.52
C TYR A 7 5.96 -27.55 -7.45
N SER A 8 6.06 -26.96 -6.26
CA SER A 8 6.49 -25.56 -6.12
C SER A 8 7.90 -25.33 -6.64
N ILE A 9 8.83 -26.27 -6.41
CA ILE A 9 10.20 -26.18 -6.94
C ILE A 9 10.20 -26.33 -8.46
N GLU A 10 9.42 -27.26 -9.01
CA GLU A 10 9.30 -27.46 -10.46
C GLU A 10 8.69 -26.23 -11.14
N LEU A 11 7.62 -25.66 -10.57
CA LEU A 11 6.98 -24.43 -11.03
C LEU A 11 7.95 -23.25 -10.99
N ALA A 12 8.69 -23.07 -9.90
CA ALA A 12 9.67 -21.99 -9.75
C ALA A 12 10.86 -22.09 -10.73
N LYS A 13 11.13 -23.27 -11.28
CA LYS A 13 12.16 -23.49 -12.31
C LYS A 13 11.67 -23.18 -13.73
N GLN A 14 10.38 -22.97 -13.93
CA GLN A 14 9.82 -22.61 -15.23
C GLN A 14 10.23 -21.18 -15.63
N LYS A 15 10.33 -20.92 -16.94
CA LYS A 15 10.83 -19.64 -17.46
C LYS A 15 9.85 -18.47 -17.22
N ASP A 16 8.58 -18.76 -17.07
CA ASP A 16 7.46 -17.82 -16.95
C ASP A 16 6.87 -17.75 -15.53
N TYR A 17 7.59 -18.28 -14.53
CA TYR A 17 7.12 -18.29 -13.13
C TYR A 17 6.65 -16.91 -12.65
N LEU A 18 7.42 -15.85 -12.94
CA LEU A 18 7.08 -14.49 -12.53
C LEU A 18 5.87 -13.93 -13.29
N ASP A 19 5.66 -14.35 -14.53
CA ASP A 19 4.50 -13.95 -15.34
C ASP A 19 3.23 -14.60 -14.80
N GLN A 20 3.30 -15.89 -14.46
CA GLN A 20 2.20 -16.59 -13.79
C GLN A 20 1.92 -15.98 -12.41
N LEU A 21 2.96 -15.59 -11.66
CA LEU A 21 2.81 -14.95 -10.36
C LEU A 21 2.12 -13.58 -10.47
N PHE A 22 2.40 -12.80 -11.53
CA PHE A 22 1.75 -11.51 -11.78
C PHE A 22 0.25 -11.65 -12.02
N SER A 23 -0.21 -12.77 -12.59
CA SER A 23 -1.66 -13.04 -12.76
C SER A 23 -2.40 -13.17 -11.42
N VAL A 24 -1.70 -13.63 -10.38
CA VAL A 24 -2.21 -13.76 -9.01
C VAL A 24 -2.05 -12.45 -8.23
N TYR A 25 -0.94 -11.74 -8.47
CA TYR A 25 -0.55 -10.54 -7.75
C TYR A 25 -0.28 -9.36 -8.70
N PRO A 26 -1.33 -8.80 -9.33
CA PRO A 26 -1.16 -7.70 -10.25
C PRO A 26 -0.75 -6.41 -9.51
N LEU A 27 0.09 -5.61 -10.16
CA LEU A 27 0.39 -4.25 -9.69
C LEU A 27 -0.78 -3.32 -10.07
N SER A 28 -1.27 -2.54 -9.11
CA SER A 28 -2.21 -1.46 -9.42
C SER A 28 -1.53 -0.41 -10.30
N PRO A 29 -2.21 0.16 -11.31
CA PRO A 29 -1.64 1.23 -12.12
C PRO A 29 -1.30 2.44 -11.25
N ASP A 30 -0.06 2.91 -11.36
CA ASP A 30 0.49 4.04 -10.61
C ASP A 30 -0.06 5.37 -11.15
N SER A 31 -1.27 5.74 -10.74
CA SER A 31 -1.76 7.09 -10.97
C SER A 31 -1.05 8.08 -10.04
N ILE A 32 -0.50 9.17 -10.61
CA ILE A 32 0.03 10.32 -9.88
C ILE A 32 -1.04 10.81 -8.88
N ARG A 33 -0.64 11.16 -7.66
CA ARG A 33 -1.55 11.75 -6.67
C ARG A 33 -1.93 13.16 -7.10
N GLU A 34 -3.22 13.41 -7.22
CA GLU A 34 -3.75 14.77 -7.37
C GLU A 34 -3.66 15.55 -6.06
N ILE A 35 -3.29 16.82 -6.17
CA ILE A 35 -3.31 17.81 -5.09
C ILE A 35 -4.30 18.90 -5.49
N ASN A 36 -5.17 19.30 -4.57
CA ASN A 36 -6.07 20.44 -4.79
C ASN A 36 -5.23 21.70 -5.10
N LYS A 37 -5.65 22.45 -6.13
CA LYS A 37 -4.89 23.60 -6.64
C LYS A 37 -4.78 24.74 -5.60
N ASP A 38 -5.82 24.95 -4.80
CA ASP A 38 -5.85 25.98 -3.76
C ASP A 38 -4.86 25.61 -2.64
N ILE A 39 -4.86 24.35 -2.20
CA ILE A 39 -3.88 23.86 -1.22
C ILE A 39 -2.45 24.04 -1.74
N TRP A 40 -2.22 23.73 -3.02
CA TRP A 40 -0.89 23.92 -3.61
C TRP A 40 -0.50 25.39 -3.73
N HIS A 41 -1.46 26.26 -4.05
CA HIS A 41 -1.26 27.70 -4.09
C HIS A 41 -0.79 28.23 -2.72
N ASP A 42 -1.47 27.84 -1.64
CA ASP A 42 -1.10 28.21 -0.27
C ASP A 42 0.31 27.71 0.09
N ILE A 43 0.65 26.48 -0.30
CA ILE A 43 1.99 25.91 -0.09
C ILE A 43 3.04 26.76 -0.81
N GLU A 44 2.80 27.18 -2.06
CA GLU A 44 3.74 28.04 -2.78
C GLU A 44 3.89 29.40 -2.11
N GLU A 45 2.80 29.99 -1.62
CA GLU A 45 2.82 31.28 -0.93
C GLU A 45 3.62 31.20 0.37
N TYR A 46 3.33 30.22 1.24
CA TYR A 46 4.08 30.01 2.48
C TYR A 46 5.53 29.62 2.26
N TYR A 47 5.80 28.90 1.16
CA TYR A 47 7.16 28.64 0.72
C TYR A 47 7.87 29.96 0.37
N LYS A 48 7.31 30.79 -0.52
CA LYS A 48 7.97 32.03 -0.96
C LYS A 48 8.11 33.06 0.17
N SER A 49 7.15 33.13 1.08
CA SER A 49 7.14 34.08 2.22
C SER A 49 7.96 33.64 3.44
N TYR A 50 8.65 32.49 3.38
CA TYR A 50 9.39 31.92 4.52
C TYR A 50 8.55 31.60 5.76
N ASN A 51 7.22 31.46 5.61
CA ASN A 51 6.33 31.06 6.70
C ASN A 51 6.38 29.55 6.93
N ASN A 52 7.35 29.10 7.74
CA ASN A 52 7.58 27.67 7.98
C ASN A 52 6.44 26.98 8.76
N VAL A 53 5.74 27.69 9.64
CA VAL A 53 4.64 27.11 10.42
C VAL A 53 3.49 26.74 9.50
N GLU A 54 3.02 27.70 8.70
CA GLU A 54 1.90 27.45 7.79
C GLU A 54 2.31 26.55 6.62
N LEU A 55 3.55 26.67 6.10
CA LEU A 55 4.08 25.73 5.12
C LEU A 55 4.01 24.28 5.64
N PHE A 56 4.48 24.04 6.87
CA PHE A 56 4.49 22.71 7.45
C PHE A 56 3.08 22.17 7.65
N LYS A 57 2.14 22.98 8.17
CA LYS A 57 0.74 22.61 8.34
C LYS A 57 0.07 22.24 7.02
N SER A 58 0.26 23.03 5.96
CA SER A 58 -0.28 22.73 4.63
C SER A 58 0.29 21.43 4.07
N LEU A 59 1.60 21.19 4.25
CA LEU A 59 2.23 19.93 3.84
C LEU A 59 1.74 18.71 4.64
N LEU A 60 1.39 18.86 5.93
CA LEU A 60 0.82 17.77 6.73
C LEU A 60 -0.55 17.32 6.22
N ASN A 61 -1.32 18.22 5.60
CA ASN A 61 -2.63 17.91 5.03
C ASN A 61 -2.54 17.13 3.70
N LEU A 62 -1.35 16.99 3.11
CA LEU A 62 -1.15 16.20 1.90
C LEU A 62 -1.14 14.69 2.18
N LYS A 63 -1.58 13.91 1.19
CA LYS A 63 -1.54 12.44 1.23
C LYS A 63 -0.11 11.91 1.39
N LEU A 64 0.88 12.61 0.84
CA LEU A 64 2.29 12.27 0.95
C LEU A 64 3.08 13.51 1.38
N PHE A 65 3.86 13.35 2.46
CA PHE A 65 4.78 14.39 2.90
C PHE A 65 6.07 14.31 2.06
N PRO A 66 6.66 15.45 1.64
CA PRO A 66 7.70 15.47 0.60
C PRO A 66 9.05 14.88 1.02
N ILE A 67 9.32 14.77 2.31
CA ILE A 67 10.58 14.22 2.85
C ILE A 67 10.31 13.14 3.91
N LYS A 68 11.29 12.26 4.10
CA LYS A 68 11.28 11.32 5.21
C LYS A 68 11.88 12.00 6.45
N ASP A 69 11.09 12.08 7.51
CA ASP A 69 11.49 12.58 8.82
C ASP A 69 10.64 11.89 9.89
N SER A 70 11.29 11.38 10.95
CA SER A 70 10.65 10.56 11.97
C SER A 70 9.58 11.30 12.78
N TYR A 71 9.68 12.63 12.87
CA TYR A 71 8.73 13.44 13.65
C TYR A 71 7.45 13.79 12.88
N VAL A 72 7.42 13.63 11.54
CA VAL A 72 6.25 14.01 10.73
C VAL A 72 5.02 13.19 11.12
N SER A 73 5.17 11.91 11.43
CA SER A 73 4.06 11.06 11.89
C SER A 73 3.47 11.59 13.20
N PHE A 74 4.31 12.02 14.14
CA PHE A 74 3.86 12.62 15.39
C PHE A 74 3.01 13.88 15.13
N PHE A 75 3.49 14.83 14.33
CA PHE A 75 2.74 16.06 14.03
C PHE A 75 1.48 15.84 13.20
N LYS A 76 1.38 14.73 12.44
CA LYS A 76 0.12 14.34 11.80
C LYS A 76 -0.97 13.99 12.81
N HIS A 77 -0.58 13.39 13.93
CA HIS A 77 -1.50 13.03 15.01
C HIS A 77 -1.75 14.21 15.96
N GLU A 78 -0.72 14.98 16.30
CA GLU A 78 -0.80 16.12 17.21
C GLU A 78 -0.42 17.42 16.49
N LYS A 79 -1.40 18.08 15.87
CA LYS A 79 -1.18 19.30 15.08
C LYS A 79 -0.83 20.51 15.95
N SER A 80 -1.33 20.58 17.18
CA SER A 80 -1.06 21.71 18.10
C SER A 80 0.41 21.80 18.52
N ALA A 81 1.16 20.70 18.37
CA ALA A 81 2.58 20.66 18.69
C ALA A 81 3.44 21.42 17.67
N VAL A 82 2.93 21.79 16.50
CA VAL A 82 3.71 22.48 15.46
C VAL A 82 4.24 23.82 15.98
N GLU A 83 3.38 24.63 16.58
CA GLU A 83 3.73 25.96 17.12
C GLU A 83 4.64 25.87 18.34
N MET A 84 4.53 24.79 19.12
CA MET A 84 5.33 24.57 20.32
C MET A 84 6.78 24.12 20.02
N ASN A 85 7.08 23.73 18.77
CA ASN A 85 8.37 23.13 18.40
C ASN A 85 9.09 23.86 17.24
N PRO A 86 9.33 25.18 17.33
CA PRO A 86 9.77 26.00 16.21
C PRO A 86 11.13 25.58 15.62
N LEU A 87 12.08 25.12 16.43
CA LEU A 87 13.39 24.65 15.95
C LEU A 87 13.26 23.39 15.09
N THR A 88 12.39 22.46 15.49
CA THR A 88 12.12 21.23 14.74
C THR A 88 11.43 21.55 13.42
N ILE A 89 10.44 22.44 13.44
CA ILE A 89 9.74 22.88 12.22
C ILE A 89 10.68 23.58 11.26
N ASN A 90 11.55 24.47 11.76
CA ASN A 90 12.56 25.16 10.94
C ASN A 90 13.56 24.19 10.31
N ARG A 91 14.06 23.21 11.08
CA ARG A 91 14.94 22.14 10.55
C ARG A 91 14.27 21.37 9.42
N ILE A 92 13.02 20.96 9.61
CA ILE A 92 12.28 20.19 8.59
C ILE A 92 11.99 21.05 7.36
N CYS A 93 11.51 22.28 7.55
CA CYS A 93 11.22 23.19 6.45
C CYS A 93 12.49 23.61 5.69
N GLY A 94 13.65 23.71 6.36
CA GLY A 94 14.95 23.88 5.70
C GLY A 94 15.22 22.76 4.69
N ARG A 95 15.07 21.49 5.11
CA ARG A 95 15.21 20.33 4.21
C ARG A 95 14.17 20.31 3.09
N VAL A 96 12.94 20.76 3.36
CA VAL A 96 11.91 20.92 2.31
C VAL A 96 12.35 21.96 1.27
N ARG A 97 12.95 23.06 1.71
CA ARG A 97 13.42 24.15 0.84
C ARG A 97 14.63 23.76 0.00
N GLU A 98 15.52 22.92 0.52
CA GLU A 98 16.65 22.34 -0.24
C GLU A 98 16.19 21.56 -1.49
N LEU A 99 14.94 21.08 -1.52
CA LEU A 99 14.39 20.43 -2.71
C LEU A 99 14.14 21.40 -3.87
N GLY A 100 13.72 22.62 -3.56
CA GLY A 100 13.10 23.53 -4.54
C GLY A 100 11.64 23.17 -4.86
N LEU A 101 10.85 24.16 -5.31
CA LEU A 101 9.40 24.03 -5.53
C LEU A 101 9.01 22.93 -6.53
N ASP A 102 9.74 22.79 -7.65
CA ASP A 102 9.45 21.75 -8.66
C ASP A 102 9.61 20.34 -8.09
N LYS A 103 10.71 20.06 -7.38
CA LYS A 103 10.93 18.75 -6.76
C LYS A 103 9.99 18.52 -5.58
N LEU A 104 9.63 19.57 -4.85
CA LEU A 104 8.62 19.52 -3.79
C LEU A 104 7.28 19.03 -4.36
N TYR A 105 6.81 19.63 -5.45
CA TYR A 105 5.57 19.19 -6.12
C TYR A 105 5.65 17.73 -6.54
N LYS A 106 6.71 17.36 -7.26
CA LYS A 106 6.94 15.98 -7.74
C LYS A 106 6.97 14.96 -6.60
N ARG A 107 7.51 15.32 -5.44
CA ARG A 107 7.56 14.46 -4.24
C ARG A 107 6.17 14.29 -3.62
N CYS A 108 5.39 15.35 -3.55
CA CYS A 108 4.03 15.29 -3.00
C CYS A 108 3.05 14.52 -3.91
N THR A 109 3.27 14.57 -5.23
CA THR A 109 2.39 13.94 -6.23
C THR A 109 2.81 12.52 -6.63
N GLN A 110 3.89 11.96 -6.06
CA GLN A 110 4.30 10.59 -6.40
C GLN A 110 3.13 9.61 -6.32
N PRO A 111 3.08 8.55 -7.14
CA PRO A 111 2.06 7.52 -7.00
C PRO A 111 2.15 6.86 -5.61
N LYS A 112 1.06 6.21 -5.19
CA LYS A 112 1.13 5.38 -3.99
C LYS A 112 2.22 4.33 -4.21
N GLU A 113 3.09 4.13 -3.22
CA GLU A 113 3.95 2.94 -3.25
C GLU A 113 3.02 1.74 -3.40
N ALA A 114 3.33 0.86 -4.36
CA ALA A 114 2.54 -0.34 -4.61
C ALA A 114 2.24 -1.04 -3.29
N ASN A 115 0.96 -1.30 -3.01
CA ASN A 115 0.56 -1.87 -1.73
C ASN A 115 1.26 -3.22 -1.57
N ARG A 116 2.17 -3.32 -0.59
CA ARG A 116 2.91 -4.55 -0.29
C ARG A 116 2.05 -5.56 0.47
N GLN A 117 0.82 -5.21 0.85
CA GLN A 117 -0.13 -6.17 1.40
C GLN A 117 -0.69 -7.05 0.28
N ILE A 118 -0.05 -8.21 0.12
CA ILE A 118 -0.39 -9.22 -0.88
C ILE A 118 -1.54 -10.13 -0.42
N GLY A 119 -1.84 -10.17 0.88
CA GLY A 119 -2.76 -11.14 1.51
C GLY A 119 -4.11 -11.34 0.80
N PRO A 120 -4.92 -10.29 0.57
CA PRO A 120 -6.25 -10.46 -0.03
C PRO A 120 -6.25 -10.86 -1.51
N LEU A 121 -5.13 -10.66 -2.22
CA LEU A 121 -5.07 -10.87 -3.67
C LEU A 121 -5.23 -12.33 -4.04
N PHE A 122 -4.66 -13.25 -3.24
CA PHE A 122 -4.80 -14.68 -3.49
C PHE A 122 -6.26 -15.14 -3.36
N THR A 123 -6.95 -14.70 -2.30
CA THR A 123 -8.37 -14.99 -2.10
C THR A 123 -9.23 -14.42 -3.23
N ASN A 124 -8.95 -13.19 -3.68
CA ASN A 124 -9.64 -12.58 -4.82
C ASN A 124 -9.38 -13.35 -6.12
N TRP A 125 -8.14 -13.79 -6.34
CA TRP A 125 -7.77 -14.60 -7.49
C TRP A 125 -8.48 -15.96 -7.47
N LEU A 126 -8.58 -16.65 -6.34
CA LEU A 126 -9.38 -17.87 -6.20
C LEU A 126 -10.86 -17.63 -6.51
N ASN A 127 -11.42 -16.54 -5.96
CA ASN A 127 -12.83 -16.17 -6.17
C ASN A 127 -13.15 -15.71 -7.60
N SER A 128 -12.14 -15.46 -8.45
CA SER A 128 -12.36 -15.14 -9.86
C SER A 128 -12.81 -16.34 -10.70
N GLY A 129 -12.67 -17.56 -10.18
CA GLY A 129 -12.97 -18.78 -10.93
C GLY A 129 -11.90 -19.14 -11.97
N THR A 130 -10.71 -18.53 -11.92
CA THR A 130 -9.60 -18.79 -12.86
C THR A 130 -9.19 -20.26 -12.91
N LEU A 131 -9.40 -21.03 -11.84
CA LEU A 131 -9.13 -22.47 -11.77
C LEU A 131 -10.26 -23.35 -12.35
N GLY A 132 -11.28 -22.75 -12.99
CA GLY A 132 -12.42 -23.45 -13.57
C GLY A 132 -13.53 -23.79 -12.58
N CYS A 133 -13.38 -23.42 -11.30
CA CYS A 133 -14.43 -23.53 -10.29
C CYS A 133 -14.36 -22.38 -9.28
N LEU A 134 -15.48 -22.13 -8.61
CA LEU A 134 -15.56 -21.17 -7.51
C LEU A 134 -15.43 -21.90 -6.17
N PRO A 135 -14.84 -21.26 -5.14
CA PRO A 135 -14.85 -21.82 -3.78
C PRO A 135 -16.27 -22.04 -3.27
N ILE A 136 -16.51 -23.19 -2.61
CA ILE A 136 -17.82 -23.63 -2.10
C ILE A 136 -17.79 -23.80 -0.57
N GLU A 137 -18.96 -23.76 0.05
CA GLU A 137 -19.11 -23.90 1.52
C GLU A 137 -18.80 -25.33 2.00
N GLU A 138 -18.53 -25.48 3.31
CA GLU A 138 -18.08 -26.75 3.94
C GLU A 138 -18.96 -27.95 3.60
N ASP A 139 -20.28 -27.83 3.73
CA ASP A 139 -21.21 -28.93 3.46
C ASP A 139 -21.14 -29.40 1.99
N ALA A 140 -21.03 -28.46 1.05
CA ALA A 140 -20.91 -28.79 -0.37
C ALA A 140 -19.52 -29.39 -0.68
N PHE A 141 -18.47 -28.89 -0.02
CA PHE A 141 -17.11 -29.40 -0.15
C PHE A 141 -16.98 -30.84 0.33
N LEU A 142 -17.54 -31.18 1.49
CA LEU A 142 -17.51 -32.55 2.05
C LEU A 142 -18.27 -33.57 1.18
N ASN A 143 -19.25 -33.12 0.42
CA ASN A 143 -20.04 -33.96 -0.49
C ASN A 143 -19.54 -33.91 -1.95
N ALA A 144 -18.47 -33.16 -2.24
CA ALA A 144 -17.94 -33.02 -3.59
C ALA A 144 -17.32 -34.34 -4.08
N LYS A 145 -17.69 -34.77 -5.29
CA LYS A 145 -17.13 -35.97 -5.94
C LYS A 145 -15.96 -35.64 -6.86
N ASP A 146 -15.91 -34.40 -7.33
CA ASP A 146 -14.91 -33.86 -8.23
C ASP A 146 -14.08 -32.78 -7.53
N PHE A 147 -13.10 -32.22 -8.24
CA PHE A 147 -12.27 -31.14 -7.74
C PHE A 147 -13.10 -29.96 -7.23
N ALA A 148 -12.84 -29.55 -5.99
CA ALA A 148 -13.49 -28.42 -5.34
C ALA A 148 -12.49 -27.62 -4.49
N ILE A 149 -12.83 -26.37 -4.22
CA ILE A 149 -12.05 -25.48 -3.35
C ILE A 149 -12.95 -25.10 -2.18
N LEU A 150 -12.49 -25.32 -0.96
CA LEU A 150 -13.23 -24.90 0.23
C LEU A 150 -13.12 -23.39 0.41
N LYS A 151 -14.26 -22.73 0.60
CA LYS A 151 -14.34 -21.31 0.93
C LYS A 151 -14.15 -21.13 2.43
N GLY A 152 -13.34 -20.15 2.83
CA GLY A 152 -13.12 -19.85 4.24
C GLY A 152 -12.07 -18.77 4.47
N THR A 153 -11.96 -18.35 5.73
CA THR A 153 -10.84 -17.53 6.22
C THR A 153 -9.67 -18.44 6.59
N ASP A 154 -8.46 -17.90 6.74
CA ASP A 154 -7.29 -18.67 7.21
C ASP A 154 -7.59 -19.45 8.50
N GLN A 155 -8.36 -18.84 9.42
CA GLN A 155 -8.77 -19.48 10.66
C GLN A 155 -9.73 -20.64 10.42
N SER A 156 -10.80 -20.45 9.63
CA SER A 156 -11.79 -21.50 9.40
C SER A 156 -11.23 -22.66 8.58
N LEU A 157 -10.35 -22.37 7.60
CA LEU A 157 -9.68 -23.41 6.81
C LEU A 157 -8.70 -24.22 7.66
N LYS A 158 -8.01 -23.58 8.61
CA LYS A 158 -7.14 -24.27 9.57
C LYS A 158 -7.96 -25.17 10.50
N GLU A 159 -9.08 -24.67 11.03
CA GLU A 159 -9.98 -25.45 11.88
C GLU A 159 -10.55 -26.66 11.13
N PHE A 160 -10.96 -26.47 9.88
CA PHE A 160 -11.42 -27.55 9.02
C PHE A 160 -10.35 -28.64 8.83
N ALA A 161 -9.10 -28.25 8.51
CA ALA A 161 -7.99 -29.18 8.33
C ALA A 161 -7.51 -29.87 9.63
N HIS A 162 -7.87 -29.35 10.80
CA HIS A 162 -7.63 -30.04 12.08
C HIS A 162 -8.77 -31.02 12.42
N LYS A 163 -9.98 -30.77 11.94
CA LYS A 163 -11.17 -31.56 12.19
C LYS A 163 -11.23 -32.83 11.32
N TYR A 164 -10.66 -32.80 10.11
CA TYR A 164 -10.65 -33.88 9.12
C TYR A 164 -9.23 -34.23 8.69
#